data_AF-A0A932XFP6-F1
#
_entry.id   AF-A0A932XFP6-F1
#
_cell.length_a   1.000
_cell.length_b   1.000
_cell.length_c   1.000
_cell.angle_alpha   90.00
_cell.angle_beta   90.00
_cell.angle_gamma   90.00
#
_symmetry.space_group_name_H-M   'P 1'
#
loop_
_entity.id
_entity.type
_entity.pdbx_description
1 polymer ?
#
loop_
_entity_poly.entity_id
_entity_poly.type
_entity_poly.pdbx_seq_one_letter_code
_entity_poly.pdbx_strand_id
1 'polypeptide(L)'
;MSRSVGCRARVALSLSLFGFLIFSVACSTTSTSSPATGQPASAAPTSAPAPAGGSSAPAIAPAGSAAAGAGAASPSPAVVDEATAKAGIQKSLDARTRAIQAKDDKAYMALIDQENLTWKRVQSEIFRQYVEGIGGIQRNARVTAVRRHRANYYKATIDVGAGEKSQQVWIFTPVDGKWLHTEPIEQELGERRTKETEQFKIRYYEWDNEILDRMIAVSERAHATVTKTLNKTPETKTTVYVSPTFQTHPGRGSHSQAAFFNPDVKDAVYIRSLDSFGSRPPAGLTQEDELLWSLTHEYVHLVNNLIVRIVKMPEWMSEGLAEYVSSPIKEL
;
A
#
# COMPACT_ATOMS: atom_id res chain seq x y z
N MET A 1 -22.03 37.79 -33.29
CA MET A 1 -21.01 38.55 -32.52
C MET A 1 -20.55 37.69 -31.35
N SER A 2 -19.43 36.98 -31.50
CA SER A 2 -18.90 36.04 -30.51
C SER A 2 -17.96 36.79 -29.56
N ARG A 3 -18.25 36.81 -28.25
CA ARG A 3 -17.34 37.37 -27.23
C ARG A 3 -16.62 36.22 -26.53
N SER A 4 -15.32 36.13 -26.77
CA SER A 4 -14.38 35.33 -25.99
C SER A 4 -14.22 35.93 -24.60
N VAL A 5 -14.50 35.17 -23.54
CA VAL A 5 -14.16 35.53 -22.16
C VAL A 5 -12.88 34.79 -21.78
N GLY A 6 -11.77 35.54 -21.71
CA GLY A 6 -10.48 35.03 -21.25
C GLY A 6 -10.38 35.04 -19.72
N CYS A 7 -10.01 33.92 -19.13
CA CYS A 7 -9.69 33.81 -17.71
C CYS A 7 -8.27 34.37 -17.46
N ARG A 8 -8.14 35.44 -16.66
CA ARG A 8 -6.85 35.96 -16.20
C ARG A 8 -6.56 35.43 -14.81
N ALA A 9 -5.50 34.62 -14.67
CA ALA A 9 -4.93 34.28 -13.38
C ALA A 9 -4.18 35.50 -12.81
N ARG A 10 -4.46 35.88 -11.56
CA ARG A 10 -3.65 36.84 -10.80
C ARG A 10 -2.78 36.05 -9.84
N VAL A 11 -1.46 36.15 -10.02
CA VAL A 11 -0.47 35.64 -9.08
C VAL A 11 -0.13 36.77 -8.11
N ALA A 12 -0.40 36.59 -6.82
CA ALA A 12 0.09 37.48 -5.78
C ALA A 12 1.38 36.89 -5.20
N LEU A 13 2.49 37.61 -5.36
CA LEU A 13 3.79 37.24 -4.79
C LEU A 13 3.92 37.95 -3.44
N SER A 14 3.94 37.21 -2.35
CA SER A 14 4.27 37.75 -1.03
C SER A 14 5.73 37.40 -0.71
N LEU A 15 6.56 38.43 -0.56
CA LEU A 15 7.96 38.30 -0.16
C LEU A 15 8.03 38.28 1.37
N SER A 16 8.21 37.09 1.95
CA SER A 16 8.69 36.97 3.33
C SER A 16 10.19 36.66 3.29
N LEU A 17 10.98 37.48 3.98
CA LEU A 17 12.39 37.19 4.27
C LEU A 17 12.45 35.96 5.18
N PHE A 18 12.51 34.77 4.60
CA PHE A 18 13.21 33.56 5.04
C PHE A 18 12.81 32.49 4.02
N GLY A 19 13.80 32.02 3.26
CA GLY A 19 13.58 31.34 1.98
C GLY A 19 12.81 30.02 2.08
N PHE A 20 11.51 30.08 1.79
CA PHE A 20 10.72 28.97 1.25
C PHE A 20 9.64 29.56 0.32
N LEU A 21 9.71 29.22 -0.97
CA LEU A 21 8.70 29.58 -1.97
C LEU A 21 7.55 28.57 -1.87
N ILE A 22 6.47 28.97 -1.20
CA ILE A 22 5.21 28.20 -1.15
C ILE A 22 4.31 28.66 -2.29
N PHE A 23 4.06 27.78 -3.27
CA PHE A 23 3.01 28.00 -4.26
C PHE A 23 1.69 27.44 -3.72
N SER A 24 0.83 28.32 -3.19
CA SER A 24 -0.56 27.98 -2.89
C SER A 24 -1.42 28.19 -4.13
N VAL A 25 -1.87 27.10 -4.76
CA VAL A 25 -2.90 27.14 -5.80
C VAL A 25 -4.27 27.10 -5.11
N ALA A 26 -4.89 28.27 -4.93
CA ALA A 26 -6.28 28.36 -4.48
C ALA A 26 -7.22 28.12 -5.67
N CYS A 27 -7.80 26.92 -5.76
CA CYS A 27 -8.88 26.63 -6.70
C CYS A 27 -10.20 27.18 -6.12
N SER A 28 -10.64 28.35 -6.61
CA SER A 28 -11.94 28.93 -6.26
C SER A 28 -13.02 28.31 -7.15
N THR A 29 -13.77 27.33 -6.65
CA THR A 29 -14.96 26.82 -7.34
C THR A 29 -16.12 27.78 -7.11
N THR A 30 -16.49 28.53 -8.15
CA THR A 30 -17.69 29.35 -8.18
C THR A 30 -18.87 28.46 -8.57
N SER A 31 -19.65 28.02 -7.58
CA SER A 31 -20.91 27.32 -7.80
C SER A 31 -21.97 28.29 -8.33
N THR A 32 -22.30 28.19 -9.61
CA THR A 32 -23.48 28.84 -10.19
C THR A 32 -24.65 27.86 -10.17
N SER A 33 -25.66 28.15 -9.37
CA SER A 33 -26.93 27.43 -9.36
C SER A 33 -27.77 27.83 -10.58
N SER A 34 -28.20 26.84 -11.37
CA SER A 34 -29.25 27.00 -12.38
C SER A 34 -30.51 26.23 -11.96
N PRO A 35 -31.71 26.76 -12.28
CA PRO A 35 -32.97 26.26 -11.74
C PRO A 35 -33.43 24.97 -12.42
N ALA A 36 -34.13 24.16 -11.62
CA ALA A 36 -34.73 22.88 -11.97
C ALA A 36 -35.78 23.01 -13.08
N THR A 37 -35.66 22.16 -14.10
CA THR A 37 -36.76 21.81 -15.01
C THR A 37 -37.10 20.34 -14.78
N GLY A 38 -38.37 20.10 -14.49
CA GLY A 38 -38.90 18.82 -14.03
C GLY A 38 -38.85 17.72 -15.08
N GLN A 39 -38.66 16.49 -14.61
CA GLN A 39 -38.77 15.28 -15.41
C GLN A 39 -39.72 14.31 -14.69
N PRO A 40 -40.62 13.60 -15.40
CA PRO A 40 -41.72 12.88 -14.79
C PRO A 40 -41.29 11.55 -14.16
N ALA A 41 -42.07 11.13 -13.17
CA ALA A 41 -41.88 9.92 -12.38
C ALA A 41 -41.85 8.65 -13.25
N SER A 42 -40.78 7.86 -13.09
CA SER A 42 -40.68 6.50 -13.62
C SER A 42 -41.15 5.50 -12.56
N ALA A 43 -42.05 4.61 -12.96
CA ALA A 43 -42.69 3.60 -12.13
C ALA A 43 -41.70 2.56 -11.57
N ALA A 44 -42.02 2.05 -10.39
CA ALA A 44 -41.28 1.00 -9.68
C ALA A 44 -41.41 -0.38 -10.35
N PRO A 45 -40.34 -1.20 -10.39
CA PRO A 45 -40.47 -2.60 -10.78
C PRO A 45 -40.98 -3.44 -9.61
N THR A 46 -42.02 -4.22 -9.89
CA THR A 46 -42.61 -5.26 -9.05
C THR A 46 -41.64 -6.42 -8.85
N SER A 47 -41.45 -6.84 -7.60
CA SER A 47 -40.67 -8.03 -7.22
C SER A 47 -41.46 -9.32 -7.48
N ALA A 48 -40.82 -10.27 -8.16
CA ALA A 48 -41.33 -11.63 -8.35
C ALA A 48 -40.81 -12.58 -7.24
N PRO A 49 -41.53 -13.66 -6.87
CA PRO A 49 -41.14 -14.57 -5.80
C PRO A 49 -40.09 -15.60 -6.24
N ALA A 50 -39.20 -15.97 -5.32
CA ALA A 50 -38.20 -17.01 -5.50
C ALA A 50 -38.81 -18.43 -5.43
N PRO A 51 -38.39 -19.39 -6.29
CA PRO A 51 -38.74 -20.78 -6.11
C PRO A 51 -37.78 -21.46 -5.13
N ALA A 52 -38.36 -22.20 -4.19
CA ALA A 52 -37.66 -23.18 -3.36
C ALA A 52 -37.33 -24.42 -4.19
N GLY A 53 -36.04 -24.78 -4.26
CA GLY A 53 -35.57 -26.00 -4.90
C GLY A 53 -34.43 -26.60 -4.09
N GLY A 54 -34.74 -27.65 -3.32
CA GLY A 54 -33.75 -28.47 -2.66
C GLY A 54 -32.97 -29.29 -3.69
N SER A 55 -31.65 -29.28 -3.58
CA SER A 55 -30.78 -30.18 -4.34
C SER A 55 -29.88 -30.92 -3.37
N SER A 56 -30.18 -32.21 -3.20
CA SER A 56 -29.37 -33.20 -2.50
C SER A 56 -28.03 -33.40 -3.23
N ALA A 57 -26.92 -33.31 -2.48
CA ALA A 57 -25.58 -33.61 -2.96
C ALA A 57 -25.38 -35.14 -3.10
N PRO A 58 -24.79 -35.64 -4.20
CA PRO A 58 -24.37 -37.03 -4.28
C PRO A 58 -23.01 -37.22 -3.58
N ALA A 59 -22.96 -38.23 -2.70
CA ALA A 59 -21.75 -38.71 -2.06
C ALA A 59 -20.83 -39.41 -3.09
N ILE A 60 -19.59 -38.94 -3.21
CA ILE A 60 -18.54 -39.57 -4.00
C ILE A 60 -17.65 -40.40 -3.06
N ALA A 61 -17.55 -41.70 -3.34
CA ALA A 61 -16.69 -42.67 -2.66
C ALA A 61 -15.20 -42.45 -3.00
N PRO A 62 -14.25 -42.92 -2.16
CA PRO A 62 -12.83 -42.64 -2.33
C PRO A 62 -12.21 -43.56 -3.39
N ALA A 63 -11.57 -42.96 -4.40
CA ALA A 63 -10.76 -43.67 -5.39
C ALA A 63 -9.29 -43.72 -4.95
N GLY A 64 -8.66 -44.86 -5.24
CA GLY A 64 -7.40 -45.33 -4.68
C GLY A 64 -6.18 -44.42 -4.87
N SER A 65 -5.31 -44.49 -3.87
CA SER A 65 -3.98 -43.90 -3.83
C SER A 65 -3.06 -44.59 -4.85
N ALA A 66 -2.70 -43.86 -5.91
CA ALA A 66 -1.60 -44.22 -6.80
C ALA A 66 -0.32 -43.54 -6.30
N ALA A 67 0.68 -44.35 -5.98
CA ALA A 67 1.99 -43.90 -5.53
C ALA A 67 2.66 -43.04 -6.63
N ALA A 68 2.74 -41.73 -6.36
CA ALA A 68 3.52 -40.80 -7.17
C ALA A 68 5.01 -41.06 -6.92
N GLY A 69 5.75 -41.28 -8.00
CA GLY A 69 7.19 -41.49 -8.00
C GLY A 69 7.94 -40.35 -7.32
N ALA A 70 9.00 -40.72 -6.61
CA ALA A 70 9.97 -39.81 -6.03
C ALA A 70 10.60 -38.94 -7.14
N GLY A 71 10.06 -37.74 -7.33
CA GLY A 71 10.67 -36.71 -8.15
C GLY A 71 12.05 -36.37 -7.57
N ALA A 72 13.09 -36.47 -8.40
CA ALA A 72 14.42 -36.03 -8.05
C ALA A 72 14.36 -34.60 -7.49
N ALA A 73 14.85 -34.41 -6.27
CA ALA A 73 14.92 -33.10 -5.65
C ALA A 73 15.75 -32.19 -6.55
N SER A 74 15.13 -31.15 -7.12
CA SER A 74 15.86 -30.07 -7.78
C SER A 74 16.91 -29.55 -6.81
N PRO A 75 18.17 -29.38 -7.24
CA PRO A 75 19.21 -28.90 -6.36
C PRO A 75 18.80 -27.54 -5.79
N SER A 76 18.74 -27.44 -4.46
CA SER A 76 18.60 -26.15 -3.79
C SER A 76 19.72 -25.23 -4.29
N PRO A 77 19.39 -24.03 -4.80
CA PRO A 77 20.40 -23.14 -5.33
C PRO A 77 21.44 -22.80 -4.25
N ALA A 78 22.69 -22.68 -4.70
CA ALA A 78 23.81 -22.37 -3.82
C ALA A 78 23.53 -21.07 -3.05
N VAL A 79 23.79 -21.11 -1.74
CA VAL A 79 23.60 -19.94 -0.86
C VAL A 79 24.61 -18.86 -1.28
N VAL A 80 24.10 -17.69 -1.67
CA VAL A 80 24.92 -16.52 -1.99
C VAL A 80 25.17 -15.73 -0.72
N ASP A 81 26.44 -15.39 -0.45
CA ASP A 81 26.81 -14.54 0.69
C ASP A 81 26.26 -13.11 0.55
N GLU A 82 26.07 -12.42 1.68
CA GLU A 82 25.42 -11.11 1.70
C GLU A 82 26.22 -10.02 0.99
N ALA A 83 27.55 -10.11 0.94
CA ALA A 83 28.39 -9.13 0.25
C ALA A 83 28.24 -9.27 -1.28
N THR A 84 28.28 -10.50 -1.79
CA THR A 84 27.99 -10.81 -3.19
C THR A 84 26.56 -10.43 -3.57
N ALA A 85 25.59 -10.72 -2.70
CA ALA A 85 24.20 -10.32 -2.93
C ALA A 85 24.04 -8.80 -3.00
N LYS A 86 24.64 -8.05 -2.06
CA LYS A 86 24.66 -6.59 -2.07
C LYS A 86 25.22 -6.01 -3.35
N ALA A 87 26.36 -6.52 -3.84
CA ALA A 87 26.95 -6.07 -5.09
C ALA A 87 26.06 -6.37 -6.32
N GLY A 88 25.46 -7.56 -6.38
CA GLY A 88 24.58 -7.95 -7.48
C GLY A 88 23.25 -7.19 -7.51
N ILE A 89 22.67 -6.92 -6.34
CA ILE A 89 21.46 -6.10 -6.19
C ILE A 89 21.77 -4.65 -6.59
N GLN A 90 22.90 -4.07 -6.15
CA GLN A 90 23.31 -2.72 -6.55
C GLN A 90 23.44 -2.62 -8.08
N LYS A 91 24.09 -3.59 -8.73
CA LYS A 91 24.20 -3.62 -10.20
C LYS A 91 22.83 -3.60 -10.89
N SER A 92 21.84 -4.27 -10.31
CA SER A 92 20.47 -4.32 -10.83
C SER A 92 19.74 -2.99 -10.63
N LEU A 93 19.95 -2.31 -9.50
CA LEU A 93 19.45 -0.94 -9.27
C LEU A 93 20.07 0.06 -10.25
N ASP A 94 21.37 -0.04 -10.51
CA ASP A 94 22.05 0.83 -11.47
C ASP A 94 21.52 0.60 -12.90
N ALA A 95 21.29 -0.67 -13.27
CA ALA A 95 20.69 -1.02 -14.55
C ALA A 95 19.26 -0.49 -14.67
N ARG A 96 18.47 -0.60 -13.60
CA ARG A 96 17.11 -0.07 -13.52
C ARG A 96 17.09 1.44 -13.74
N THR A 97 18.00 2.15 -13.07
CA THR A 97 18.15 3.61 -13.18
C THR A 97 18.48 4.01 -14.62
N ARG A 98 19.44 3.32 -15.26
CA ARG A 98 19.77 3.53 -16.68
C ARG A 98 18.58 3.28 -17.60
N ALA A 99 17.82 2.20 -17.38
CA ALA A 99 16.64 1.88 -18.18
C ALA A 99 15.55 2.98 -18.07
N ILE A 100 15.27 3.48 -16.86
CA ILE A 100 14.34 4.60 -16.65
C ILE A 100 14.83 5.86 -17.39
N GLN A 101 16.10 6.23 -17.23
CA GLN A 101 16.69 7.41 -17.89
C GLN A 101 16.64 7.31 -19.42
N ALA A 102 16.88 6.11 -19.95
CA ALA A 102 16.81 5.82 -21.38
C ALA A 102 15.37 5.61 -21.90
N LYS A 103 14.35 5.60 -21.02
CA LYS A 103 12.97 5.22 -21.34
C LYS A 103 12.88 3.85 -22.03
N ASP A 104 13.74 2.92 -21.65
CA ASP A 104 13.82 1.56 -22.20
C ASP A 104 13.02 0.58 -21.33
N ASP A 105 11.75 0.39 -21.70
CA ASP A 105 10.84 -0.55 -21.02
C ASP A 105 11.38 -1.98 -21.04
N LYS A 106 11.95 -2.42 -22.17
CA LYS A 106 12.45 -3.79 -22.30
C LYS A 106 13.62 -4.05 -21.35
N ALA A 107 14.56 -3.12 -21.26
CA ALA A 107 15.68 -3.22 -20.33
C ALA A 107 15.21 -3.14 -18.87
N TYR A 108 14.20 -2.32 -18.58
CA TYR A 108 13.62 -2.23 -17.24
C TYR A 108 12.94 -3.55 -16.83
N MET A 109 12.04 -4.06 -17.68
CA MET A 109 11.27 -5.26 -17.41
C MET A 109 12.16 -6.51 -17.33
N ALA A 110 13.33 -6.53 -17.99
CA ALA A 110 14.31 -7.61 -17.85
C ALA A 110 14.93 -7.72 -16.43
N LEU A 111 14.73 -6.72 -15.57
CA LEU A 111 15.18 -6.70 -14.16
C LEU A 111 14.06 -7.07 -13.19
N ILE A 112 12.84 -7.26 -13.69
CA ILE A 112 11.66 -7.56 -12.90
C ILE A 112 11.35 -9.05 -13.05
N ASP A 113 10.97 -9.69 -11.95
CA ASP A 113 10.47 -11.06 -11.97
C ASP A 113 9.23 -11.18 -12.88
N GLN A 114 9.36 -12.01 -13.91
CA GLN A 114 8.33 -12.20 -14.93
C GLN A 114 7.32 -13.28 -14.55
N GLU A 115 7.62 -14.13 -13.57
CA GLU A 115 6.74 -15.21 -13.11
C GLU A 115 5.68 -14.68 -12.15
N ASN A 116 6.02 -13.68 -11.33
CA ASN A 116 5.04 -12.96 -10.51
C ASN A 116 4.27 -11.91 -11.34
N LEU A 117 3.14 -12.32 -11.92
CA LEU A 117 2.32 -11.48 -12.81
C LEU A 117 1.77 -10.22 -12.13
N THR A 118 1.38 -10.31 -10.85
CA THR A 118 0.90 -9.15 -10.09
C THR A 118 2.02 -8.11 -9.99
N TRP A 119 3.21 -8.55 -9.64
CA TRP A 119 4.37 -7.70 -9.52
C TRP A 119 4.82 -7.09 -10.84
N LYS A 120 4.84 -7.91 -11.90
CA LYS A 120 5.12 -7.45 -13.27
C LYS A 120 4.20 -6.30 -13.67
N ARG A 121 2.89 -6.42 -13.42
CA ARG A 121 1.91 -5.36 -13.70
C ARG A 121 2.23 -4.08 -12.91
N VAL A 122 2.46 -4.20 -11.60
CA VAL A 122 2.81 -3.08 -10.72
C VAL A 122 4.06 -2.34 -11.23
N GLN A 123 5.13 -3.07 -11.55
CA GLN A 123 6.38 -2.46 -12.02
C GLN A 123 6.25 -1.82 -13.41
N SER A 124 5.44 -2.38 -14.30
CA SER A 124 5.13 -1.75 -15.59
C SER A 124 4.40 -0.42 -15.42
N GLU A 125 3.41 -0.36 -14.51
CA GLU A 125 2.69 0.89 -14.19
C GLU A 125 3.63 1.95 -13.59
N ILE A 126 4.53 1.55 -12.70
CA ILE A 126 5.55 2.42 -12.10
C ILE A 126 6.54 2.94 -13.14
N PHE A 127 7.00 2.08 -14.05
CA PHE A 127 7.89 2.50 -15.13
C PHE A 127 7.24 3.59 -15.98
N ARG A 128 5.98 3.39 -16.38
CA ARG A 128 5.21 4.40 -17.13
C ARG A 128 5.13 5.72 -16.38
N GLN A 129 4.81 5.70 -15.08
CA GLN A 129 4.77 6.91 -14.25
C GLN A 129 6.11 7.66 -14.28
N TYR A 130 7.24 6.95 -14.12
CA TYR A 130 8.56 7.58 -14.20
C TYR A 130 8.86 8.20 -15.56
N VAL A 131 8.50 7.52 -16.66
CA VAL A 131 8.71 8.02 -18.02
C VAL A 131 7.85 9.24 -18.32
N GLU A 132 6.65 9.30 -17.75
CA GLU A 132 5.72 10.43 -17.81
C GLU A 132 6.09 11.58 -16.86
N GLY A 133 7.14 11.41 -16.04
CA GLY A 133 7.60 12.42 -15.09
C GLY A 133 6.77 12.48 -13.80
N ILE A 134 5.88 11.52 -13.59
CA ILE A 134 5.06 11.38 -12.39
C ILE A 134 5.88 10.64 -11.33
N GLY A 135 6.02 11.21 -10.13
CA GLY A 135 6.58 10.51 -8.97
C GLY A 135 8.10 10.63 -8.72
N GLY A 136 8.82 11.47 -9.49
CA GLY A 136 10.22 11.82 -9.25
C GLY A 136 11.20 10.64 -9.37
N ILE A 137 12.06 10.65 -10.39
CA ILE A 137 13.05 9.58 -10.61
C ILE A 137 13.99 9.46 -9.42
N GLN A 138 14.06 8.26 -8.81
CA GLN A 138 15.10 7.93 -7.85
C GLN A 138 16.42 7.76 -8.60
N ARG A 139 17.22 8.83 -8.67
CA ARG A 139 18.45 8.85 -9.48
C ARG A 139 19.66 8.20 -8.81
N ASN A 140 19.61 8.01 -7.48
CA ASN A 140 20.77 7.60 -6.66
C ASN A 140 20.42 6.51 -5.64
N ALA A 141 19.69 5.47 -6.06
CA ALA A 141 19.35 4.37 -5.16
C ALA A 141 20.62 3.57 -4.77
N ARG A 142 20.87 3.41 -3.46
CA ARG A 142 22.03 2.72 -2.92
C ARG A 142 21.63 1.63 -1.96
N VAL A 143 22.14 0.41 -2.15
CA VAL A 143 21.96 -0.70 -1.21
C VAL A 143 22.83 -0.46 0.02
N THR A 144 22.21 -0.31 1.19
CA THR A 144 22.91 -0.10 2.47
C THR A 144 23.11 -1.42 3.21
N ALA A 145 22.10 -2.28 3.22
CA ALA A 145 22.14 -3.60 3.83
C ALA A 145 21.41 -4.62 2.96
N VAL A 146 21.82 -5.88 3.06
CA VAL A 146 21.11 -7.01 2.47
C VAL A 146 21.07 -8.09 3.51
N ARG A 147 19.90 -8.73 3.64
CA ARG A 147 19.74 -9.89 4.49
C ARG A 147 19.05 -10.98 3.72
N ARG A 148 19.59 -12.19 3.81
CA ARG A 148 18.88 -13.35 3.27
C ARG A 148 17.59 -13.55 4.06
N HIS A 149 16.52 -13.83 3.34
CA HIS A 149 15.25 -14.22 3.92
C HIS A 149 14.88 -15.62 3.43
N ARG A 150 13.71 -16.13 3.82
CA ARG A 150 13.36 -17.52 3.55
C ARG A 150 13.37 -17.86 2.05
N ALA A 151 13.58 -19.14 1.76
CA ALA A 151 13.83 -19.65 0.41
C ALA A 151 15.03 -18.94 -0.26
N ASN A 152 14.79 -18.30 -1.40
CA ASN A 152 15.80 -17.61 -2.22
C ASN A 152 15.59 -16.09 -2.26
N TYR A 153 14.77 -15.55 -1.35
CA TYR A 153 14.53 -14.12 -1.28
C TYR A 153 15.57 -13.40 -0.43
N TYR A 154 15.88 -12.18 -0.83
CA TYR A 154 16.76 -11.27 -0.12
C TYR A 154 16.03 -9.95 0.09
N LYS A 155 16.01 -9.49 1.35
CA LYS A 155 15.50 -8.16 1.71
C LYS A 155 16.68 -7.20 1.66
N ALA A 156 16.61 -6.20 0.78
CA ALA A 156 17.62 -5.18 0.61
C ALA A 156 17.11 -3.84 1.14
N THR A 157 17.83 -3.27 2.10
CA THR A 157 17.61 -1.89 2.52
C THR A 157 18.27 -0.95 1.51
N ILE A 158 17.47 -0.06 0.94
CA ILE A 158 17.85 0.86 -0.14
C ILE A 158 17.62 2.29 0.33
N ASP A 159 18.69 3.07 0.32
CA ASP A 159 18.65 4.52 0.48
C ASP A 159 18.31 5.15 -0.89
N VAL A 160 17.16 5.81 -0.99
CA VAL A 160 16.67 6.41 -2.24
C VAL A 160 16.92 7.91 -2.36
N GLY A 161 17.78 8.50 -1.51
CA GLY A 161 18.37 9.82 -1.76
C GLY A 161 18.07 10.92 -0.74
N ALA A 162 17.71 10.58 0.50
CA ALA A 162 17.59 11.56 1.60
C ALA A 162 18.07 11.02 2.96
N GLY A 163 19.05 10.11 2.96
CA GLY A 163 19.64 9.55 4.19
C GLY A 163 18.76 8.48 4.83
N GLU A 164 18.94 8.23 6.13
CA GLU A 164 18.28 7.12 6.85
C GLU A 164 16.75 7.15 6.78
N LYS A 165 16.15 8.34 6.77
CA LYS A 165 14.69 8.51 6.67
C LYS A 165 14.14 8.12 5.29
N SER A 166 15.00 7.98 4.27
CA SER A 166 14.60 7.53 2.94
C SER A 166 14.88 6.05 2.67
N GLN A 167 15.19 5.28 3.71
CA GLN A 167 15.43 3.85 3.55
C GLN A 167 14.12 3.11 3.25
N GLN A 168 14.18 2.23 2.26
CA GLN A 168 13.09 1.32 1.89
C GLN A 168 13.62 -0.10 1.84
N VAL A 169 12.78 -1.08 2.14
CA VAL A 169 13.11 -2.50 1.95
C VAL A 169 12.50 -2.96 0.64
N TRP A 170 13.34 -3.41 -0.29
CA TRP A 170 12.90 -4.05 -1.54
C TRP A 170 13.36 -5.51 -1.54
N ILE A 171 12.61 -6.37 -2.23
CA ILE A 171 12.84 -7.80 -2.24
C ILE A 171 13.45 -8.22 -3.58
N PHE A 172 14.49 -9.05 -3.52
CA PHE A 172 15.17 -9.58 -4.70
C PHE A 172 15.31 -11.09 -4.64
N THR A 173 15.41 -11.71 -5.81
CA THR A 173 15.72 -13.14 -5.96
C THR A 173 16.81 -13.32 -7.02
N PRO A 174 17.82 -14.19 -6.79
CA PRO A 174 18.80 -14.52 -7.80
C PRO A 174 18.25 -15.55 -8.79
N VAL A 175 18.32 -15.26 -10.09
CA VAL A 175 17.89 -16.15 -11.19
C VAL A 175 18.94 -16.10 -12.29
N ASP A 176 19.51 -17.25 -12.66
CA ASP A 176 20.50 -17.39 -13.74
C ASP A 176 21.65 -16.38 -13.67
N GLY A 177 22.18 -16.14 -12.46
CA GLY A 177 23.27 -15.18 -12.23
C GLY A 177 22.87 -13.70 -12.30
N LYS A 178 21.57 -13.40 -12.38
CA LYS A 178 21.00 -12.05 -12.32
C LYS A 178 20.20 -11.88 -11.04
N TRP A 179 20.01 -10.62 -10.60
CA TRP A 179 19.14 -10.29 -9.49
C TRP A 179 17.87 -9.65 -10.01
N LEU A 180 16.74 -10.30 -9.79
CA LEU A 180 15.43 -9.78 -10.19
C LEU A 180 14.76 -9.11 -8.99
N HIS A 181 14.18 -7.95 -9.23
CA HIS A 181 13.32 -7.26 -8.28
C HIS A 181 11.95 -7.94 -8.28
N THR A 182 11.46 -8.35 -7.10
CA THR A 182 10.30 -9.23 -6.96
C THR A 182 9.54 -8.97 -5.66
N GLU A 183 8.42 -9.67 -5.48
CA GLU A 183 7.78 -9.95 -4.21
C GLU A 183 7.45 -11.46 -4.16
N PRO A 184 7.44 -12.11 -2.99
CA PRO A 184 6.91 -13.46 -2.86
C PRO A 184 5.42 -13.53 -3.22
N ILE A 185 4.99 -14.64 -3.83
CA ILE A 185 3.56 -14.88 -4.04
C ILE A 185 2.90 -15.37 -2.74
N GLU A 186 1.57 -15.30 -2.65
CA GLU A 186 0.84 -15.62 -1.42
C GLU A 186 1.21 -17.01 -0.83
N GLN A 187 1.41 -18.02 -1.67
CA GLN A 187 1.77 -19.38 -1.26
C GLN A 187 3.16 -19.45 -0.61
N GLU A 188 4.04 -18.51 -0.94
CA GLU A 188 5.37 -18.39 -0.36
C GLU A 188 5.36 -17.52 0.91
N LEU A 189 4.17 -17.01 1.28
CA LEU A 189 3.67 -16.37 2.52
C LEU A 189 4.07 -17.04 3.83
N GLY A 190 4.25 -18.36 3.80
CA GLY A 190 4.17 -19.17 5.00
C GLY A 190 2.77 -19.06 5.62
N GLU A 191 2.64 -19.50 6.86
CA GLU A 191 1.33 -19.58 7.51
C GLU A 191 0.78 -18.19 7.87
N ARG A 192 -0.54 -18.03 7.74
CA ARG A 192 -1.25 -16.90 8.35
C ARG A 192 -1.34 -17.13 9.85
N ARG A 193 -0.96 -16.13 10.62
CA ARG A 193 -0.95 -16.12 12.09
C ARG A 193 -1.80 -14.97 12.63
N THR A 194 -2.20 -15.10 13.88
CA THR A 194 -2.87 -14.03 14.62
C THR A 194 -2.14 -13.78 15.93
N LYS A 195 -1.81 -12.52 16.21
CA LYS A 195 -1.29 -12.08 17.51
C LYS A 195 -2.29 -11.10 18.10
N GLU A 196 -2.72 -11.35 19.33
CA GLU A 196 -3.59 -10.42 20.05
C GLU A 196 -2.75 -9.50 20.94
N THR A 197 -3.17 -8.24 21.01
CA THR A 197 -2.69 -7.24 21.97
C THR A 197 -3.85 -6.78 22.83
N GLU A 198 -3.66 -5.70 23.60
CA GLU A 198 -4.75 -5.10 24.37
C GLU A 198 -5.86 -4.60 23.45
N GLN A 199 -5.51 -3.85 22.40
CA GLN A 199 -6.46 -3.16 21.54
C GLN A 199 -6.74 -3.88 20.22
N PHE A 200 -5.90 -4.85 19.83
CA PHE A 200 -5.95 -5.41 18.48
C PHE A 200 -5.89 -6.94 18.39
N LYS A 201 -6.41 -7.44 17.27
CA LYS A 201 -6.13 -8.76 16.71
C LYS A 201 -5.35 -8.58 15.40
N ILE A 202 -4.05 -8.75 15.44
CA ILE A 202 -3.17 -8.57 14.28
C ILE A 202 -3.11 -9.87 13.50
N ARG A 203 -3.65 -9.89 12.28
CA ARG A 203 -3.60 -10.99 11.32
C ARG A 203 -2.49 -10.72 10.32
N TYR A 204 -1.51 -11.60 10.26
CA TYR A 204 -0.28 -11.38 9.50
C TYR A 204 0.27 -12.70 8.95
N TYR A 205 1.17 -12.64 7.97
CA TYR A 205 1.86 -13.82 7.47
C TYR A 205 3.19 -14.03 8.21
N GLU A 206 3.64 -15.28 8.30
CA GLU A 206 4.95 -15.62 8.86
C GLU A 206 6.12 -14.80 8.29
N TRP A 207 6.00 -14.33 7.03
CA TRP A 207 6.94 -13.41 6.38
C TRP A 207 7.30 -12.18 7.23
N ASP A 208 6.34 -11.66 7.97
CA ASP A 208 6.48 -10.42 8.72
C ASP A 208 6.82 -10.64 10.21
N ASN A 209 7.09 -11.88 10.65
CA ASN A 209 7.41 -12.20 12.05
C ASN A 209 8.47 -11.26 12.64
N GLU A 210 9.51 -10.96 11.87
CA GLU A 210 10.69 -10.21 12.32
C GLU A 210 10.43 -8.72 12.53
N ILE A 211 9.36 -8.19 11.92
CA ILE A 211 8.97 -6.78 12.01
C ILE A 211 7.62 -6.59 12.71
N LEU A 212 6.99 -7.68 13.15
CA LEU A 212 5.66 -7.68 13.75
C LEU A 212 5.56 -6.75 14.96
N ASP A 213 6.55 -6.78 15.85
CA ASP A 213 6.53 -5.96 17.06
C ASP A 213 6.61 -4.46 16.74
N ARG A 214 7.33 -4.08 15.67
CA ARG A 214 7.36 -2.69 15.18
C ARG A 214 6.00 -2.26 14.65
N MET A 215 5.33 -3.12 13.85
CA MET A 215 3.99 -2.85 13.34
C MET A 215 2.93 -2.77 14.45
N ILE A 216 3.05 -3.63 15.48
CA ILE A 216 2.22 -3.56 16.69
C ILE A 216 2.40 -2.23 17.40
N ALA A 217 3.65 -1.81 17.63
CA ALA A 217 3.93 -0.54 18.29
C ALA A 217 3.33 0.65 17.53
N VAL A 218 3.41 0.65 16.20
CA VAL A 218 2.75 1.67 15.36
C VAL A 218 1.22 1.63 15.51
N SER A 219 0.63 0.44 15.52
CA SER A 219 -0.82 0.26 15.67
C SER A 219 -1.33 0.75 17.03
N GLU A 220 -0.63 0.41 18.11
CA GLU A 220 -0.97 0.87 19.48
C GLU A 220 -0.80 2.39 19.62
N ARG A 221 0.21 2.99 18.97
CA ARG A 221 0.38 4.45 18.92
C ARG A 221 -0.74 5.14 18.16
N ALA A 222 -1.19 4.58 17.04
CA ALA A 222 -2.34 5.10 16.30
C ALA A 222 -3.61 5.04 17.16
N HIS A 223 -3.86 3.90 17.82
CA HIS A 223 -4.96 3.75 18.77
C HIS A 223 -4.94 4.84 19.85
N ALA A 224 -3.82 4.97 20.57
CA ALA A 224 -3.69 5.93 21.65
C ALA A 224 -3.93 7.38 21.18
N THR A 225 -3.41 7.75 19.99
CA THR A 225 -3.62 9.07 19.39
C THR A 225 -5.09 9.34 19.10
N VAL A 226 -5.76 8.42 18.40
CA VAL A 226 -7.16 8.58 17.99
C VAL A 226 -8.08 8.59 19.21
N THR A 227 -7.95 7.62 20.10
CA THR A 227 -8.84 7.48 21.26
C THR A 227 -8.69 8.63 22.25
N LYS A 228 -7.47 9.14 22.46
CA LYS A 228 -7.22 10.35 23.25
C LYS A 228 -7.89 11.58 22.63
N THR A 229 -7.77 11.75 21.32
CA THR A 229 -8.29 12.94 20.61
C THR A 229 -9.81 12.93 20.51
N LEU A 230 -10.38 11.79 20.17
CA LEU A 230 -11.84 11.64 20.01
C LEU A 230 -12.55 11.36 21.34
N ASN A 231 -11.81 11.07 22.41
CA ASN A 231 -12.33 10.64 23.71
C ASN A 231 -13.31 9.46 23.59
N LYS A 232 -12.96 8.50 22.72
CA LYS A 232 -13.78 7.33 22.38
C LYS A 232 -12.88 6.15 22.06
N THR A 233 -13.25 4.99 22.59
CA THR A 233 -12.53 3.73 22.40
C THR A 233 -13.51 2.70 21.83
N PRO A 234 -13.12 1.92 20.81
CA PRO A 234 -13.91 0.78 20.36
C PRO A 234 -14.19 -0.20 21.49
N GLU A 235 -15.41 -0.72 21.56
CA GLU A 235 -15.81 -1.71 22.59
C GLU A 235 -15.18 -3.10 22.36
N THR A 236 -14.75 -3.37 21.12
CA THR A 236 -14.15 -4.63 20.71
C THR A 236 -12.78 -4.37 20.11
N LYS A 237 -11.86 -5.33 20.30
CA LYS A 237 -10.55 -5.28 19.65
C LYS A 237 -10.70 -5.15 18.14
N THR A 238 -9.98 -4.20 17.56
CA THR A 238 -9.94 -4.02 16.10
C THR A 238 -9.06 -5.11 15.48
N THR A 239 -9.48 -5.65 14.34
CA THR A 239 -8.65 -6.54 13.54
C THR A 239 -7.74 -5.74 12.61
N VAL A 240 -6.44 -5.96 12.66
CA VAL A 240 -5.48 -5.37 11.71
C VAL A 240 -5.02 -6.45 10.76
N TYR A 241 -5.24 -6.28 9.46
CA TYR A 241 -4.74 -7.19 8.43
C TYR A 241 -3.44 -6.64 7.85
N VAL A 242 -2.33 -7.35 8.06
CA VAL A 242 -1.02 -7.00 7.50
C VAL A 242 -0.84 -7.68 6.15
N SER A 243 -0.56 -6.86 5.13
CA SER A 243 -0.32 -7.32 3.75
C SER A 243 1.17 -7.17 3.41
N PRO A 244 1.94 -8.27 3.32
CA PRO A 244 3.36 -8.21 2.97
C PRO A 244 3.62 -7.82 1.52
N THR A 245 2.67 -8.08 0.62
CA THR A 245 2.84 -7.91 -0.83
C THR A 245 1.60 -7.32 -1.48
N PHE A 246 1.77 -6.79 -2.69
CA PHE A 246 0.66 -6.25 -3.49
C PHE A 246 -0.43 -7.29 -3.77
N GLN A 247 -0.06 -8.56 -3.91
CA GLN A 247 -1.02 -9.64 -4.16
C GLN A 247 -1.97 -9.85 -2.97
N THR A 248 -1.47 -9.69 -1.74
CA THR A 248 -2.25 -9.89 -0.52
C THR A 248 -3.00 -8.64 -0.06
N HIS A 249 -2.60 -7.46 -0.55
CA HIS A 249 -3.29 -6.23 -0.23
C HIS A 249 -4.65 -6.20 -0.93
N PRO A 250 -5.77 -5.93 -0.22
CA PRO A 250 -7.06 -5.79 -0.87
C PRO A 250 -6.95 -4.66 -1.89
N GLY A 251 -7.11 -4.99 -3.17
CA GLY A 251 -6.76 -4.17 -4.34
C GLY A 251 -7.60 -2.90 -4.55
N ARG A 252 -7.91 -2.16 -3.49
CA ARG A 252 -8.59 -0.86 -3.52
C ARG A 252 -7.66 0.33 -3.30
N GLY A 253 -6.41 0.08 -2.92
CA GLY A 253 -5.47 1.16 -2.59
C GLY A 253 -4.48 1.51 -3.69
N SER A 254 -4.14 2.80 -3.80
CA SER A 254 -3.00 3.27 -4.58
C SER A 254 -1.72 2.56 -4.16
N HIS A 255 -0.72 2.45 -5.05
CA HIS A 255 0.61 1.95 -4.71
C HIS A 255 1.28 2.68 -3.54
N SER A 256 0.79 3.88 -3.18
CA SER A 256 1.28 4.75 -2.12
C SER A 256 0.50 4.69 -0.80
N GLN A 257 -0.56 3.87 -0.69
CA GLN A 257 -1.33 3.80 0.56
C GLN A 257 -0.75 2.74 1.50
N ALA A 258 -0.28 3.19 2.67
CA ALA A 258 0.26 2.33 3.73
C ALA A 258 -0.82 1.71 4.63
N ALA A 259 -2.00 2.34 4.72
CA ALA A 259 -3.16 1.83 5.44
C ALA A 259 -4.46 2.11 4.66
N PHE A 260 -5.51 1.35 4.97
CA PHE A 260 -6.84 1.50 4.39
C PHE A 260 -7.93 1.01 5.36
N PHE A 261 -9.00 1.79 5.50
CA PHE A 261 -10.24 1.37 6.15
C PHE A 261 -11.34 1.07 5.11
N ASN A 262 -12.00 -0.08 5.25
CA ASN A 262 -13.17 -0.41 4.44
C ASN A 262 -14.46 -0.16 5.24
N PRO A 263 -15.33 0.79 4.86
CA PRO A 263 -16.57 1.05 5.59
C PRO A 263 -17.53 -0.15 5.65
N ASP A 264 -17.39 -1.11 4.73
CA ASP A 264 -18.18 -2.34 4.72
C ASP A 264 -17.72 -3.36 5.79
N VAL A 265 -16.51 -3.20 6.34
CA VAL A 265 -15.94 -4.06 7.39
C VAL A 265 -15.79 -3.25 8.68
N LYS A 266 -16.68 -3.50 9.64
CA LYS A 266 -16.91 -2.59 10.78
C LYS A 266 -15.79 -2.53 11.81
N ASP A 267 -14.94 -3.55 11.87
CA ASP A 267 -13.98 -3.78 12.94
C ASP A 267 -12.58 -4.08 12.39
N ALA A 268 -12.27 -3.63 11.17
CA ALA A 268 -10.97 -3.91 10.56
C ALA A 268 -10.32 -2.73 9.86
N VAL A 269 -9.00 -2.69 9.96
CA VAL A 269 -8.11 -1.88 9.13
C VAL A 269 -7.11 -2.78 8.44
N TYR A 270 -6.70 -2.37 7.25
CA TYR A 270 -5.71 -3.06 6.44
C TYR A 270 -4.45 -2.21 6.40
N ILE A 271 -3.29 -2.81 6.61
CA ILE A 271 -2.01 -2.13 6.54
C ILE A 271 -1.05 -2.89 5.64
N ARG A 272 -0.11 -2.15 5.04
CA ARG A 272 1.07 -2.76 4.43
C ARG A 272 2.09 -3.11 5.49
N SER A 273 2.79 -4.21 5.22
CA SER A 273 4.03 -4.52 5.93
C SER A 273 5.04 -3.37 5.73
N LEU A 274 5.84 -3.09 6.76
CA LEU A 274 6.95 -2.13 6.65
C LEU A 274 7.97 -2.56 5.59
N ASP A 275 8.10 -3.88 5.34
CA ASP A 275 8.99 -4.43 4.33
C ASP A 275 8.32 -4.57 2.94
N SER A 276 7.07 -4.13 2.79
CA SER A 276 6.34 -4.18 1.51
C SER A 276 6.77 -3.05 0.57
N PHE A 277 6.76 -3.32 -0.73
CA PHE A 277 7.06 -2.30 -1.71
C PHE A 277 5.98 -1.21 -1.78
N GLY A 278 6.39 0.02 -2.12
CA GLY A 278 5.48 1.15 -2.30
C GLY A 278 5.15 1.95 -1.04
N SER A 279 5.63 1.52 0.14
CA SER A 279 5.74 2.37 1.33
C SER A 279 6.87 3.38 1.09
N ARG A 280 6.54 4.49 0.43
CA ARG A 280 7.48 5.59 0.17
C ARG A 280 7.11 6.72 1.10
N PRO A 281 7.85 6.88 2.22
CA PRO A 281 7.49 7.92 3.16
C PRO A 281 7.65 9.28 2.50
N PRO A 282 6.76 10.25 2.85
CA PRO A 282 7.00 11.64 2.55
C PRO A 282 8.41 12.06 2.99
N ALA A 283 8.97 13.06 2.30
CA ALA A 283 10.31 13.53 2.59
C ALA A 283 10.43 13.92 4.08
N GLY A 284 11.41 13.36 4.79
CA GLY A 284 11.65 13.64 6.21
C GLY A 284 10.95 12.69 7.19
N LEU A 285 10.15 11.73 6.71
CA LEU A 285 9.51 10.70 7.54
C LEU A 285 10.16 9.33 7.33
N THR A 286 10.13 8.47 8.33
CA THR A 286 10.46 7.04 8.19
C THR A 286 9.26 6.25 7.67
N GLN A 287 9.46 4.99 7.25
CA GLN A 287 8.34 4.09 6.91
C GLN A 287 7.39 3.85 8.09
N GLU A 288 7.90 3.84 9.32
CA GLU A 288 7.05 3.74 10.51
C GLU A 288 6.21 5.00 10.73
N ASP A 289 6.77 6.18 10.46
CA ASP A 289 6.04 7.44 10.56
C ASP A 289 4.96 7.55 9.48
N GLU A 290 5.25 7.11 8.25
CA GLU A 290 4.25 7.02 7.17
C GLU A 290 3.12 6.06 7.53
N LEU A 291 3.45 4.87 8.04
CA LEU A 291 2.46 3.91 8.50
C LEU A 291 1.66 4.47 9.68
N LEU A 292 2.31 5.11 10.65
CA LEU A 292 1.64 5.71 11.80
C LEU A 292 0.67 6.81 11.37
N TRP A 293 1.11 7.70 10.47
CA TRP A 293 0.26 8.75 9.91
C TRP A 293 -0.95 8.16 9.19
N SER A 294 -0.71 7.25 8.23
CA SER A 294 -1.77 6.63 7.43
C SER A 294 -2.73 5.82 8.29
N LEU A 295 -2.22 5.01 9.21
CA LEU A 295 -3.05 4.20 10.09
C LEU A 295 -3.84 5.07 11.05
N THR A 296 -3.29 6.17 11.57
CA THR A 296 -4.04 7.11 12.41
C THR A 296 -5.20 7.72 11.64
N HIS A 297 -4.99 8.14 10.38
CA HIS A 297 -6.04 8.64 9.49
C HIS A 297 -7.16 7.60 9.30
N GLU A 298 -6.81 6.39 8.88
CA GLU A 298 -7.78 5.34 8.60
C GLU A 298 -8.48 4.84 9.88
N TYR A 299 -7.80 4.86 11.03
CA TYR A 299 -8.37 4.46 12.30
C TYR A 299 -9.39 5.48 12.83
N VAL A 300 -9.26 6.77 12.49
CA VAL A 300 -10.33 7.76 12.74
C VAL A 300 -11.60 7.38 12.00
N HIS A 301 -11.51 6.97 10.73
CA HIS A 301 -12.69 6.53 10.00
C HIS A 301 -13.36 5.33 10.65
N LEU A 302 -12.59 4.35 11.11
CA LEU A 302 -13.11 3.20 11.86
C LEU A 302 -13.84 3.65 13.13
N VAL A 303 -13.19 4.44 13.98
CA VAL A 303 -13.78 4.89 15.26
C VAL A 303 -15.01 5.75 15.02
N ASN A 304 -14.96 6.65 14.03
CA ASN A 304 -16.11 7.49 13.65
C ASN A 304 -17.29 6.65 13.15
N ASN A 305 -17.02 5.63 12.32
CA ASN A 305 -18.05 4.70 11.82
C ASN A 305 -18.72 3.89 12.95
N LEU A 306 -17.98 3.61 14.04
CA LEU A 306 -18.53 2.97 15.23
C LEU A 306 -19.42 3.90 16.05
N ILE A 307 -19.12 5.20 16.08
CA ILE A 307 -19.84 6.20 16.89
C ILE A 307 -21.10 6.70 16.17
N VAL A 308 -20.99 7.14 14.91
CA VAL A 308 -22.06 7.86 14.23
C VAL A 308 -22.95 6.92 13.40
N ARG A 309 -23.38 5.81 14.02
CA ARG A 309 -24.20 4.76 13.36
C ARG A 309 -25.55 5.27 12.85
N ILE A 310 -26.04 6.39 13.37
CA ILE A 310 -27.40 6.90 13.12
C ILE A 310 -27.42 7.91 11.95
N VAL A 311 -26.36 8.70 11.77
CA VAL A 311 -26.26 9.70 10.69
C VAL A 311 -24.86 9.66 10.10
N LYS A 312 -24.72 9.29 8.83
CA LYS A 312 -23.40 9.33 8.18
C LYS A 312 -22.87 10.76 8.19
N MET A 313 -21.68 10.94 8.75
CA MET A 313 -20.92 12.18 8.62
C MET A 313 -20.65 12.44 7.12
N PRO A 314 -20.82 13.67 6.62
CA PRO A 314 -20.44 14.01 5.25
C PRO A 314 -18.96 13.70 5.00
N GLU A 315 -18.63 13.24 3.80
CA GLU A 315 -17.27 12.83 3.41
C GLU A 315 -16.22 13.90 3.75
N TRP A 316 -16.45 15.16 3.39
CA TRP A 316 -15.52 16.26 3.66
C TRP A 316 -15.20 16.43 5.16
N MET A 317 -16.17 16.16 6.03
CA MET A 317 -15.98 16.28 7.48
C MET A 317 -15.29 15.03 8.04
N SER A 318 -15.60 13.84 7.50
CA SER A 318 -14.94 12.59 7.87
C SER A 318 -13.45 12.60 7.50
N GLU A 319 -13.12 12.98 6.25
CA GLU A 319 -11.74 13.14 5.79
C GLU A 319 -11.02 14.29 6.52
N GLY A 320 -11.71 15.42 6.70
CA GLY A 320 -11.15 16.56 7.42
C GLY A 320 -10.78 16.23 8.88
N LEU A 321 -11.61 15.43 9.56
CA LEU A 321 -11.32 14.96 10.92
C LEU A 321 -10.13 13.98 10.92
N ALA A 322 -10.08 13.04 9.97
CA ALA A 322 -8.99 12.08 9.87
C ALA A 322 -7.64 12.76 9.59
N GLU A 323 -7.60 13.75 8.71
CA GLU A 323 -6.41 14.58 8.47
C GLU A 323 -6.05 15.42 9.70
N TYR A 324 -7.03 16.04 10.37
CA TYR A 324 -6.77 16.84 11.59
C TYR A 324 -6.12 16.02 12.71
N VAL A 325 -6.61 14.81 12.96
CA VAL A 325 -6.07 13.94 14.02
C VAL A 325 -4.70 13.39 13.64
N SER A 326 -4.45 13.13 12.35
CA SER A 326 -3.20 12.53 11.89
C SER A 326 -2.10 13.55 11.57
N SER A 327 -2.43 14.84 11.41
CA SER A 327 -1.48 15.90 11.01
C SER A 327 -0.27 16.10 11.92
N PRO A 328 -0.36 15.99 13.27
CA PRO A 328 0.81 16.22 14.13
C PRO A 328 1.95 15.23 13.87
N ILE A 329 1.66 14.07 13.27
CA ILE A 329 2.67 13.07 12.91
C ILE A 329 3.49 13.52 11.69
N LYS A 330 2.90 14.32 10.78
CA LYS A 330 3.62 14.88 9.61
C LYS A 330 4.66 15.92 10.00
N GLU A 331 4.57 16.49 11.20
CA GLU A 331 5.41 17.60 11.67
C GLU A 331 6.60 17.14 12.52
N LEU A 332 6.79 15.83 12.72
CA LEU A 332 7.91 15.21 13.45
C LEU A 332 9.19 15.08 12.60
#